data_AF-A0A3D0U2A5-F1
#
_entry.id   AF-A0A3D0U2A5-F1
#
_cell.length_a   1.000
_cell.length_b   1.000
_cell.length_c   1.000
_cell.angle_alpha   90.00
_cell.angle_beta   90.00
_cell.angle_gamma   90.00
#
_symmetry.space_group_name_H-M   'P 1'
#
loop_
_entity.id
_entity.type
_entity.pdbx_description
1 polymer ?
#
loop_
_entity_poly.entity_id
_entity_poly.type
_entity_poly.pdbx_seq_one_letter_code
_entity_poly.pdbx_strand_id
1 'polypeptide(L)'
;MHELILHANAFSLTQLLVELEKVYQAEPRALPRIIRIANTYLDFGQRHEKQWIAIFRHTLPRDFIMPDWYQARIDALFSLIERAVRELAPGRDKKQIQLASRTLWSSVHGICILNIGNKLYSDNIATPQTLMQSLVTHYLSAWIQEGSKA
;
A
#
# COMPACT_ATOMS: atom_id res chain seq x y z
N MET A 1 -2.67 21.77 -16.97
CA MET A 1 -2.21 20.40 -17.32
C MET A 1 -2.11 19.50 -16.09
N HIS A 2 -1.46 19.94 -15.00
CA HIS A 2 -1.37 19.15 -13.76
C HIS A 2 -2.72 18.81 -13.13
N GLU A 3 -3.69 19.74 -13.11
CA GLU A 3 -5.02 19.47 -12.54
C GLU A 3 -5.77 18.33 -13.24
N LEU A 4 -5.73 18.26 -14.58
CA LEU A 4 -6.38 17.18 -15.32
C LEU A 4 -5.76 15.82 -14.98
N ILE A 5 -4.43 15.76 -14.86
CA ILE A 5 -3.70 14.55 -14.44
C ILE A 5 -4.10 14.17 -13.02
N LEU A 6 -4.16 15.14 -12.09
CA LEU A 6 -4.56 14.87 -10.71
C LEU A 6 -5.99 14.37 -10.63
N HIS A 7 -6.94 14.93 -11.40
CA HIS A 7 -8.32 14.44 -11.42
C HIS A 7 -8.44 13.02 -11.98
N ALA A 8 -7.71 12.71 -13.06
CA ALA A 8 -7.67 11.36 -13.61
C ALA A 8 -7.08 10.37 -12.60
N ASN A 9 -5.98 10.73 -11.94
CA ASN A 9 -5.36 9.91 -10.89
C ASN A 9 -6.29 9.76 -9.67
N ALA A 10 -7.02 10.80 -9.31
CA ALA A 10 -7.99 10.77 -8.20
C ALA A 10 -9.07 9.71 -8.41
N PHE A 11 -9.55 9.58 -9.65
CA PHE A 11 -10.53 8.57 -10.00
C PHE A 11 -9.97 7.17 -9.75
N SER A 12 -8.75 6.88 -10.20
CA SER A 12 -8.08 5.60 -9.96
C SER A 12 -7.79 5.35 -8.47
N LEU A 13 -7.38 6.37 -7.71
CA LEU A 13 -7.19 6.28 -6.27
C LEU A 13 -8.51 5.99 -5.55
N THR A 14 -9.62 6.60 -5.97
CA THR A 14 -10.95 6.33 -5.42
C THR A 14 -11.40 4.89 -5.73
N GLN A 15 -11.20 4.40 -6.95
CA GLN A 15 -11.50 3.01 -7.29
C GLN A 15 -10.69 2.02 -6.45
N LEU A 16 -9.38 2.26 -6.33
CA LEU A 16 -8.51 1.44 -5.49
C LEU A 16 -8.98 1.45 -4.03
N LEU A 17 -9.28 2.63 -3.47
CA LEU A 17 -9.74 2.76 -2.09
C LEU A 17 -10.99 1.92 -1.81
N VAL A 18 -11.99 1.96 -2.71
CA VAL A 18 -13.22 1.17 -2.58
C VAL A 18 -12.93 -0.34 -2.53
N GLU A 19 -12.01 -0.84 -3.37
CA GLU A 19 -11.64 -2.25 -3.36
C GLU A 19 -10.90 -2.65 -2.07
N LEU A 20 -9.97 -1.80 -1.61
CA LEU A 20 -9.23 -2.05 -0.37
C LEU A 20 -10.13 -1.97 0.87
N GLU A 21 -11.11 -1.07 0.90
CA GLU A 21 -12.09 -0.96 1.98
C GLU A 21 -12.95 -2.22 2.09
N LYS A 22 -13.43 -2.77 0.96
CA LYS A 22 -14.20 -4.03 0.96
C LYS A 22 -13.41 -5.16 1.60
N VAL A 23 -12.13 -5.26 1.25
CA VAL A 23 -11.22 -6.28 1.81
C VAL A 23 -10.92 -6.02 3.28
N TYR A 24 -10.75 -4.75 3.67
CA TYR A 24 -10.57 -4.34 5.05
C TYR A 24 -11.73 -4.85 5.92
N GLN A 25 -12.97 -4.65 5.47
CA GLN A 25 -14.17 -5.04 6.22
C GLN A 25 -14.41 -6.55 6.24
N ALA A 26 -14.01 -7.26 5.17
CA ALA A 26 -14.26 -8.70 5.04
C ALA A 26 -13.33 -9.58 5.90
N GLU A 27 -12.16 -9.09 6.31
CA GLU A 27 -11.21 -9.87 7.11
C GLU A 27 -11.05 -9.25 8.52
N PRO A 28 -11.51 -9.93 9.58
CA PRO A 28 -11.48 -9.38 10.94
C PRO A 28 -10.08 -9.40 11.58
N ARG A 29 -9.16 -10.23 11.09
CA ARG A 29 -7.82 -10.39 11.69
C ARG A 29 -6.81 -9.45 11.01
N ALA A 30 -6.13 -8.62 11.79
CA ALA A 30 -5.27 -7.56 11.28
C ALA A 30 -4.15 -8.05 10.34
N LEU A 31 -3.37 -9.08 10.70
CA LEU A 31 -2.28 -9.58 9.85
C LEU A 31 -2.80 -10.16 8.51
N PRO A 32 -3.76 -11.11 8.50
CA PRO A 32 -4.42 -11.54 7.26
C PRO A 32 -5.03 -10.39 6.45
N ARG A 33 -5.60 -9.37 7.11
CA ARG A 33 -6.18 -8.20 6.43
C ARG A 33 -5.12 -7.41 5.66
N ILE A 34 -3.95 -7.17 6.26
CA ILE A 34 -2.83 -6.47 5.59
C ILE A 34 -2.35 -7.26 4.37
N ILE A 35 -2.24 -8.58 4.48
CA ILE A 35 -1.88 -9.47 3.36
C ILE A 35 -2.92 -9.37 2.23
N ARG A 36 -4.21 -9.44 2.57
CA ARG A 36 -5.27 -9.32 1.56
C ARG A 36 -5.25 -7.94 0.89
N ILE A 37 -5.04 -6.86 1.64
CA ILE A 37 -4.85 -5.50 1.10
C ILE A 37 -3.69 -5.46 0.11
N ALA A 38 -2.53 -6.06 0.45
CA ALA A 38 -1.37 -6.11 -0.45
C ALA A 38 -1.67 -6.88 -1.74
N ASN A 39 -2.36 -8.02 -1.64
CA ASN A 39 -2.76 -8.81 -2.81
C ASN A 39 -3.81 -8.10 -3.68
N THR A 40 -4.76 -7.39 -3.08
CA THR A 40 -5.75 -6.59 -3.82
C THR A 40 -5.10 -5.38 -4.49
N TYR A 41 -4.11 -4.75 -3.86
CA TYR A 41 -3.32 -3.70 -4.48
C TYR A 41 -2.56 -4.21 -5.72
N LEU A 42 -1.95 -5.39 -5.61
CA LEU A 42 -1.28 -6.05 -6.73
C LEU A 42 -2.26 -6.35 -7.88
N ASP A 43 -3.39 -6.99 -7.58
CA ASP A 43 -4.42 -7.35 -8.55
C ASP A 43 -5.01 -6.10 -9.24
N PHE A 44 -5.27 -5.04 -8.48
CA PHE A 44 -5.69 -3.75 -9.03
C PHE A 44 -4.65 -3.20 -10.02
N GLY A 45 -3.37 -3.21 -9.64
CA GLY A 45 -2.28 -2.76 -10.51
C GLY A 45 -2.20 -3.58 -11.80
N GLN A 46 -2.46 -4.88 -11.76
CA GLN A 46 -2.47 -5.75 -12.95
C GLN A 46 -3.70 -5.47 -13.86
N ARG A 47 -4.89 -5.33 -13.28
CA ARG A 47 -6.13 -5.05 -14.04
C ARG A 47 -6.16 -3.65 -14.64
N HIS A 48 -5.57 -2.69 -13.95
CA HIS A 48 -5.62 -1.26 -14.28
C HIS A 48 -4.23 -0.68 -14.57
N GLU A 49 -3.34 -1.48 -15.18
CA GLU A 49 -1.92 -1.14 -15.37
C GLU A 49 -1.68 0.30 -15.82
N LYS A 50 -2.31 0.72 -16.92
CA LYS A 50 -2.08 2.07 -17.48
C LYS A 50 -2.49 3.17 -16.51
N GLN A 51 -3.63 3.02 -15.84
CA GLN A 51 -4.11 3.99 -14.87
C GLN A 51 -3.26 4.00 -13.60
N TRP A 52 -2.94 2.81 -13.10
CA TRP A 52 -2.13 2.63 -11.90
C TRP A 52 -0.72 3.21 -12.09
N ILE A 53 -0.07 2.93 -13.23
CA ILE A 53 1.25 3.51 -13.53
C ILE A 53 1.16 5.05 -13.67
N ALA A 54 0.06 5.59 -14.20
CA ALA A 54 -0.11 7.05 -14.36
C ALA A 54 -0.10 7.81 -13.03
N ILE A 55 -0.53 7.18 -11.93
CA ILE A 55 -0.47 7.75 -10.57
C ILE A 55 0.98 8.09 -10.19
N PHE A 56 1.96 7.28 -10.65
CA PHE A 56 3.36 7.37 -10.23
C PHE A 56 4.29 7.99 -11.28
N ARG A 57 3.88 8.08 -12.54
CA ARG A 57 4.71 8.60 -13.65
C ARG A 57 4.97 10.10 -13.55
N HIS A 58 3.96 10.88 -13.15
CA HIS A 58 4.05 12.33 -13.19
C HIS A 58 4.78 12.85 -11.95
N THR A 59 6.04 13.25 -12.12
CA THR A 59 6.78 13.94 -11.05
C THR A 59 6.31 15.38 -10.98
N LEU A 60 5.72 15.75 -9.85
CA LEU A 60 5.35 17.14 -9.59
C LEU A 60 6.61 17.94 -9.18
N PRO A 61 6.67 19.25 -9.48
CA PRO A 61 7.72 20.13 -8.95
C PRO A 61 7.84 20.01 -7.42
N ARG A 62 9.05 20.22 -6.87
CA ARG A 62 9.29 20.06 -5.43
C ARG A 62 8.47 21.01 -4.56
N ASP A 63 8.14 22.18 -5.09
CA ASP A 63 7.35 23.25 -4.49
C ASP A 63 5.86 23.14 -4.83
N PHE A 64 5.44 22.10 -5.55
CA PHE A 64 4.04 21.89 -5.87
C PHE A 64 3.23 21.56 -4.62
N ILE A 65 2.27 22.42 -4.30
CA ILE A 65 1.33 22.19 -3.21
C ILE A 65 0.25 21.24 -3.70
N MET A 66 0.20 20.05 -3.09
CA MET A 66 -0.84 19.08 -3.41
C MET A 66 -2.21 19.61 -2.97
N PRO A 67 -3.24 19.60 -3.84
CA PRO A 67 -4.58 19.99 -3.43
C PRO A 67 -5.14 19.08 -2.32
N ASP A 68 -5.84 19.68 -1.34
CA ASP A 68 -6.38 18.98 -0.17
C ASP A 68 -7.23 17.76 -0.54
N TRP A 69 -8.05 17.88 -1.59
CA TRP A 69 -8.91 16.80 -2.07
C TRP A 69 -8.12 15.59 -2.60
N TYR A 70 -6.91 15.80 -3.13
CA TYR A 70 -6.04 14.73 -3.61
C TYR A 70 -5.29 14.11 -2.43
N GLN A 71 -4.75 14.96 -1.55
CA GLN A 71 -4.05 14.53 -0.34
C GLN A 71 -4.95 13.68 0.56
N ALA A 72 -6.21 14.08 0.76
CA ALA A 72 -7.18 13.32 1.56
C ALA A 72 -7.42 11.88 1.05
N ARG A 73 -7.29 11.63 -0.27
CA ARG A 73 -7.41 10.28 -0.85
C ARG A 73 -6.18 9.43 -0.54
N ILE A 74 -4.99 10.03 -0.63
CA ILE A 74 -3.74 9.38 -0.23
C ILE A 74 -3.77 9.04 1.26
N ASP A 75 -4.23 9.97 2.09
CA ASP A 75 -4.35 9.78 3.53
C ASP A 75 -5.36 8.67 3.87
N ALA A 76 -6.49 8.59 3.16
CA ALA A 76 -7.47 7.53 3.34
C ALA A 76 -6.89 6.14 3.05
N LEU A 77 -6.11 5.99 1.97
CA LEU A 77 -5.42 4.74 1.65
C LEU A 77 -4.45 4.34 2.77
N PHE A 78 -3.64 5.29 3.25
CA PHE A 78 -2.71 5.01 4.33
C PHE A 78 -3.39 4.70 5.66
N SER A 79 -4.54 5.33 5.94
CA SER A 79 -5.33 5.07 7.14
C SER A 79 -5.80 3.62 7.24
N LEU A 80 -6.08 2.95 6.11
CA LEU A 80 -6.39 1.51 6.10
C LEU A 80 -5.23 0.68 6.68
N ILE A 81 -4.00 0.94 6.22
CA ILE A 81 -2.81 0.22 6.67
C ILE A 81 -2.49 0.58 8.12
N GLU A 82 -2.50 1.87 8.46
CA GLU A 82 -2.18 2.36 9.80
C GLU A 82 -3.11 1.79 10.87
N ARG A 83 -4.42 1.68 10.59
CA ARG A 83 -5.37 1.07 11.54
C ARG A 83 -5.08 -0.42 11.76
N ALA A 84 -4.85 -1.18 10.69
CA ALA A 84 -4.54 -2.59 10.80
C ALA A 84 -3.19 -2.83 11.51
N VAL A 85 -2.16 -2.02 11.25
CA VAL A 85 -0.86 -2.10 11.93
C VAL A 85 -1.00 -1.75 13.41
N ARG A 86 -1.82 -0.75 13.77
CA ARG A 86 -2.08 -0.38 15.17
C ARG A 86 -2.77 -1.52 15.95
N GLU A 87 -3.69 -2.26 15.33
CA GLU A 87 -4.33 -3.43 15.95
C GLU A 87 -3.30 -4.51 16.32
N LEU A 88 -2.21 -4.65 15.56
CA LEU A 88 -1.14 -5.63 15.82
C LEU A 88 -0.17 -5.21 16.94
N ALA A 89 -0.02 -3.90 17.17
CA ALA A 89 0.91 -3.37 18.15
C ALA A 89 0.34 -2.11 18.84
N PRO A 90 -0.68 -2.25 19.70
CA PRO A 90 -1.42 -1.11 20.27
C PRO A 90 -0.56 -0.21 21.16
N GLY A 91 0.56 -0.71 21.70
CA GLY A 91 1.51 0.06 22.50
C GLY A 91 2.46 0.97 21.71
N ARG A 92 2.47 0.90 20.38
CA ARG A 92 3.34 1.73 19.53
C ARG A 92 2.75 3.14 19.34
N ASP A 93 3.63 4.14 19.33
CA ASP A 93 3.24 5.52 19.10
C ASP A 93 2.82 5.78 17.63
N LYS A 94 2.20 6.94 17.38
CA LYS A 94 1.72 7.30 16.04
C LYS A 94 2.84 7.31 14.98
N LYS A 95 4.03 7.81 15.32
CA LYS A 95 5.15 7.92 14.37
C LYS A 95 5.68 6.53 14.00
N GLN A 96 5.75 5.62 14.96
CA GLN A 96 6.13 4.23 14.74
C GLN A 96 5.12 3.51 13.82
N ILE A 97 3.81 3.71 14.05
CA ILE A 97 2.76 3.15 13.17
C ILE A 97 2.89 3.69 11.74
N GLN A 98 3.06 5.01 11.60
CA GLN A 98 3.19 5.64 10.29
C GLN A 98 4.44 5.13 9.55
N LEU A 99 5.58 5.06 10.24
CA LEU A 99 6.82 4.53 9.68
C LEU A 99 6.63 3.09 9.17
N ALA A 100 6.10 2.20 10.00
CA ALA A 100 5.86 0.81 9.61
C ALA A 100 4.90 0.70 8.41
N SER A 101 3.85 1.53 8.40
CA SER A 101 2.87 1.57 7.32
C SER A 101 3.47 2.05 5.99
N ARG A 102 4.36 3.05 6.02
CA ARG A 102 5.05 3.57 4.81
C ARG A 102 6.09 2.57 4.30
N THR A 103 6.82 1.91 5.20
CA THR A 103 7.75 0.84 4.84
C THR A 103 7.02 -0.29 4.14
N LEU A 104 5.94 -0.81 4.75
CA LEU A 104 5.11 -1.87 4.16
C LEU A 104 4.58 -1.47 2.78
N TRP A 105 3.95 -0.30 2.68
CA TRP A 105 3.40 0.17 1.41
C TRP A 105 4.47 0.32 0.34
N SER A 106 5.64 0.87 0.68
CA SER A 106 6.74 1.05 -0.28
C SER A 106 7.29 -0.28 -0.77
N SER A 107 7.44 -1.27 0.12
CA SER A 107 7.90 -2.61 -0.23
C SER A 107 6.88 -3.37 -1.09
N VAL A 108 5.58 -3.29 -0.74
CA VAL A 108 4.48 -3.85 -1.55
C VAL A 108 4.42 -3.18 -2.92
N HIS A 109 4.53 -1.85 -2.98
CA HIS A 109 4.58 -1.10 -4.23
C HIS A 109 5.78 -1.54 -5.09
N GLY A 110 6.94 -1.75 -4.48
CA GLY A 110 8.14 -2.27 -5.16
C GLY A 110 7.91 -3.64 -5.81
N ILE A 111 7.31 -4.59 -5.10
CA ILE A 111 6.96 -5.90 -5.69
C ILE A 111 5.96 -5.72 -6.83
N CYS A 112 4.95 -4.85 -6.65
CA CYS A 112 3.92 -4.61 -7.65
C CYS A 112 4.48 -3.99 -8.95
N ILE A 113 5.29 -2.93 -8.84
CA ILE A 113 5.86 -2.24 -10.01
C ILE A 113 6.84 -3.13 -10.77
N LEU A 114 7.61 -3.95 -10.06
CA LEU A 114 8.52 -4.93 -10.67
C LEU A 114 7.75 -6.06 -11.34
N ASN A 115 6.69 -6.56 -10.71
CA ASN A 115 5.83 -7.59 -11.30
C ASN A 115 5.16 -7.12 -12.59
N ILE A 116 4.48 -5.97 -12.54
CA ILE A 116 3.79 -5.37 -13.70
C ILE A 116 4.79 -5.09 -14.83
N GLY A 117 6.00 -4.65 -14.49
CA GLY A 117 7.05 -4.39 -15.46
C GLY A 117 7.74 -5.64 -16.03
N ASN A 118 7.33 -6.87 -15.67
CA ASN A 118 8.03 -8.13 -15.98
C ASN A 118 9.52 -8.09 -15.57
N LYS A 119 9.81 -7.49 -14.40
CA LYS A 119 11.14 -7.27 -13.83
C LYS A 119 11.27 -7.81 -12.41
N LEU A 120 10.36 -8.69 -12.00
CA LEU A 120 10.44 -9.31 -10.68
C LEU A 120 11.50 -10.42 -10.61
N TYR A 121 11.80 -11.06 -11.75
CA TYR A 121 12.81 -12.10 -11.90
C TYR A 121 12.68 -13.24 -10.87
N SER A 122 11.45 -13.61 -10.52
CA SER A 122 11.16 -14.57 -9.46
C SER A 122 10.45 -15.85 -9.92
N ASP A 123 10.28 -16.08 -11.22
CA ASP A 123 9.43 -17.15 -11.77
C ASP A 123 9.77 -18.55 -11.22
N ASN A 124 11.06 -18.83 -10.97
CA ASN A 124 11.53 -20.11 -10.42
C ASN A 124 11.66 -20.12 -8.88
N ILE A 125 11.36 -19.00 -8.22
CA ILE A 125 11.57 -18.80 -6.78
C ILE A 125 10.22 -18.70 -6.07
N ALA A 126 9.35 -17.78 -6.51
CA ALA A 126 8.10 -17.45 -5.86
C ALA A 126 7.19 -16.62 -6.77
N THR A 127 5.88 -16.78 -6.58
CA THR A 127 4.89 -15.86 -7.13
C THR A 127 4.94 -14.50 -6.42
N PRO A 128 4.44 -13.41 -7.03
CA PRO A 128 4.34 -12.11 -6.37
C PRO A 128 3.57 -12.19 -5.04
N GLN A 129 2.50 -12.99 -4.99
CA GLN A 129 1.69 -13.19 -3.77
C GLN A 129 2.49 -13.88 -2.66
N THR A 130 3.34 -14.85 -3.00
CA THR A 130 4.24 -15.48 -2.03
C THR A 130 5.27 -14.48 -1.50
N LEU A 131 5.80 -13.59 -2.36
CA LEU A 131 6.69 -12.51 -1.92
C LEU A 131 5.97 -11.51 -1.00
N MET A 132 4.72 -11.12 -1.32
CA MET A 132 3.90 -10.27 -0.45
C MET A 132 3.68 -10.92 0.91
N GLN A 133 3.31 -12.20 0.93
CA GLN A 133 3.10 -12.96 2.17
C GLN A 133 4.37 -13.00 3.02
N SER A 134 5.51 -13.33 2.41
CA SER A 134 6.81 -13.39 3.07
C SER A 134 7.19 -12.03 3.66
N LEU A 135 7.15 -10.97 2.85
CA LEU A 135 7.42 -9.60 3.26
C LEU A 135 6.57 -9.18 4.46
N VAL A 136 5.24 -9.25 4.32
CA VAL A 136 4.31 -8.75 5.35
C VAL A 136 4.46 -9.56 6.64
N THR A 137 4.53 -10.88 6.53
CA THR A 137 4.61 -11.76 7.70
C THR A 137 5.91 -11.53 8.47
N HIS A 138 7.05 -11.58 7.78
CA HIS A 138 8.35 -11.51 8.46
C HIS A 138 8.65 -10.11 8.97
N TYR A 139 8.34 -9.07 8.19
CA TYR A 139 8.52 -7.69 8.62
C TYR A 139 7.69 -7.38 9.87
N LEU A 140 6.38 -7.67 9.84
CA LEU A 140 5.52 -7.38 10.98
C LEU A 140 5.84 -8.26 12.19
N SER A 141 6.20 -9.53 12.01
CA SER A 141 6.58 -10.39 13.14
C SER A 141 7.79 -9.81 13.88
N ALA A 142 8.84 -9.43 13.16
CA ALA A 142 10.02 -8.82 13.76
C ALA A 142 9.68 -7.47 14.43
N TRP A 143 8.96 -6.60 13.71
CA TRP A 143 8.61 -5.27 14.19
C TRP A 143 7.71 -5.29 15.44
N ILE A 144 6.78 -6.26 15.55
CA ILE A 144 5.97 -6.48 16.75
C ILE A 144 6.86 -6.93 17.91
N GLN A 145 7.73 -7.92 17.70
CA GLN A 145 8.60 -8.47 18.74
C GLN A 145 9.58 -7.45 19.31
N GLU A 146 10.15 -6.57 18.49
CA GLU A 146 11.00 -5.47 18.94
C GLU A 146 10.25 -4.51 19.87
N GLY A 147 8.94 -4.33 19.64
CA GLY A 147 8.11 -3.41 20.43
C GLY A 147 7.77 -3.97 21.80
N SER A 148 7.67 -5.29 21.92
CA SER A 148 7.42 -5.97 23.19
C SER A 148 8.63 -6.00 24.13
N LYS A 149 9.81 -5.62 23.66
CA LYS A 149 11.06 -5.59 24.44
C LYS A 149 11.40 -4.21 25.02
N ALA A 150 10.67 -3.17 24.62
CA ALA A 150 10.84 -1.79 25.07
C ALA A 150 9.78 -1.45 26.13
#